data_AF-A0A665UFV5-F1
#
_entry.id   AF-A0A665UFV5-F1
#
_cell.length_a   1.000
_cell.length_b   1.000
_cell.length_c   1.000
_cell.angle_alpha   90.00
_cell.angle_beta   90.00
_cell.angle_gamma   90.00
#
_symmetry.space_group_name_H-M   'P 1'
#
loop_
_entity.id
_entity.type
_entity.pdbx_description
1 polymer ?
#
loop_
_entity_poly.entity_id
_entity_poly.type
_entity_poly.pdbx_seq_one_letter_code
_entity_poly.pdbx_strand_id
1 'polypeptide(L)'
;LSMVECKSKTLIRYTSALNIGLMSVTVFPVRLLLVSFFMLLAWPFAFTASLGRSECVIEPQSWGRRFIDLCLRVIMRAMWFCGGFHWIKVKGEQAAPSEVPILTVAPHSSYFDAIPVTMTMCSIVTKLESRSIPIWGTLISYIRPVFVFRSDQDSRRKTVEEIKRRAQSGGEWPQIMIFPEGTCTNRSGLILFKAGAFIPGLPVQPVVLRYPNKLTKSTLLSSRFKILWLTLCQPHNPMEIEYLPIYTPSEEEKENPALFASNVRKVMAKALELPLTDLSFDDRDISLSQGPLSIYDCSSLLEFNRLVCRLGLKAGTTDQVLKEQAKRARKLHEDRLALEDFAQFLNLPITDMLTQVHSLFDQHGDGLIDVRHYVIALSTVLRPSQSMETLRLAFKMYESEETGEVLEEDLTRILEIMLGVKEVELSSLFLVLGVPGKAKITYDELSNFIDKHPYFVQQSLNFKDHPRNFCDSQLKSSNGQSHSKDD
;
A
#
# COMPACT_ATOMS: atom_id res chain seq x y z
N LEU A 1 28.15 -24.24 10.38
CA LEU A 1 28.14 -22.82 9.95
C LEU A 1 26.85 -22.06 10.35
N SER A 2 25.68 -22.69 10.43
CA SER A 2 24.39 -22.00 10.70
C SER A 2 24.22 -21.41 12.12
N MET A 3 24.79 -22.03 13.17
CA MET A 3 24.68 -21.52 14.56
C MET A 3 25.57 -20.30 14.84
N VAL A 4 26.73 -20.19 14.18
CA VAL A 4 27.63 -19.03 14.31
C VAL A 4 27.04 -17.82 13.59
N GLU A 5 26.39 -18.04 12.46
CA GLU A 5 25.69 -17.00 11.71
C GLU A 5 24.43 -16.48 12.45
N CYS A 6 23.72 -17.36 13.16
CA CYS A 6 22.58 -16.99 14.00
C CYS A 6 23.01 -16.18 15.23
N LYS A 7 24.07 -16.60 15.95
CA LYS A 7 24.64 -15.83 17.07
C LYS A 7 25.19 -14.47 16.64
N SER A 8 25.85 -14.40 15.47
CA SER A 8 26.35 -13.14 14.89
C SER A 8 25.20 -12.18 14.53
N LYS A 9 24.13 -12.67 13.88
CA LYS A 9 22.94 -11.87 13.54
C LYS A 9 22.22 -11.36 14.79
N THR A 10 22.17 -12.15 15.87
CA THR A 10 21.57 -11.75 17.15
C THR A 10 22.41 -10.71 17.90
N LEU A 11 23.74 -10.89 17.97
CA LEU A 11 24.65 -9.92 18.60
C LEU A 11 24.67 -8.57 17.84
N ILE A 12 24.64 -8.60 16.50
CA ILE A 12 24.50 -7.41 15.65
C ILE A 12 23.16 -6.71 15.88
N ARG A 13 22.06 -7.46 16.08
CA ARG A 13 20.75 -6.89 16.43
C ARG A 13 20.74 -6.23 17.80
N TYR A 14 21.37 -6.84 18.81
CA TYR A 14 21.45 -6.27 20.17
C TYR A 14 22.30 -5.00 20.23
N THR A 15 23.49 -5.01 19.60
CA THR A 15 24.36 -3.82 19.52
C THR A 15 23.71 -2.69 18.71
N SER A 16 22.98 -3.03 17.63
CA SER A 16 22.20 -2.05 16.87
C SER A 16 21.03 -1.47 17.68
N ALA A 17 20.32 -2.29 18.46
CA ALA A 17 19.22 -1.82 19.31
C ALA A 17 19.70 -0.89 20.43
N LEU A 18 20.82 -1.21 21.07
CA LEU A 18 21.39 -0.39 22.14
C LEU A 18 21.95 0.94 21.59
N ASN A 19 22.59 0.91 20.42
CA ASN A 19 22.99 2.11 19.70
C ASN A 19 21.78 2.96 19.27
N ILE A 20 20.71 2.36 18.75
CA ILE A 20 19.47 3.08 18.42
C ILE A 20 18.87 3.69 19.68
N GLY A 21 18.84 2.96 20.81
CA GLY A 21 18.37 3.47 22.10
C GLY A 21 19.16 4.70 22.54
N LEU A 22 20.49 4.64 22.50
CA LEU A 22 21.36 5.77 22.85
C LEU A 22 21.17 6.96 21.91
N MET A 23 21.17 6.74 20.60
CA MET A 23 20.98 7.78 19.58
C MET A 23 19.59 8.42 19.66
N SER A 24 18.58 7.67 20.13
CA SER A 24 17.22 8.18 20.32
C SER A 24 17.11 9.20 21.45
N VAL A 25 17.95 9.08 22.48
CA VAL A 25 17.98 10.02 23.61
C VAL A 25 18.92 11.20 23.33
N THR A 26 20.01 10.96 22.58
CA THR A 26 21.09 11.96 22.40
C THR A 26 20.96 12.72 21.07
N VAL A 27 21.05 12.01 19.94
CA VAL A 27 21.17 12.61 18.59
C VAL A 27 19.81 12.99 18.02
N PHE A 28 18.80 12.15 18.22
CA PHE A 28 17.47 12.36 17.65
C PHE A 28 16.82 13.68 18.08
N PRO A 29 16.76 14.06 19.37
CA PRO A 29 16.14 15.32 19.77
C PRO A 29 16.86 16.53 19.18
N VAL A 30 18.19 16.53 19.20
CA VAL A 30 19.02 17.61 18.63
C VAL A 30 18.77 17.75 17.13
N ARG A 31 18.77 16.65 16.38
CA ARG A 31 18.51 16.70 14.94
C ARG A 31 17.08 17.10 14.61
N LEU A 32 16.10 16.63 15.37
CA LEU A 32 14.71 17.02 15.20
C LEU A 32 14.53 18.53 15.42
N LEU A 33 15.17 19.10 16.44
CA LEU A 33 15.19 20.54 16.68
C LEU A 33 15.86 21.30 15.54
N LEU A 34 17.03 20.86 15.07
CA LEU A 34 17.73 21.51 13.94
C LEU A 34 16.92 21.46 12.65
N VAL A 35 16.35 20.31 12.31
CA VAL A 35 15.49 20.15 11.13
C VAL A 35 14.26 21.05 11.24
N SER A 36 13.63 21.12 12.42
CA SER A 36 12.47 21.99 12.67
C SER A 36 12.84 23.46 12.56
N PHE A 37 14.01 23.87 13.06
CA PHE A 37 14.53 25.22 12.93
C PHE A 37 14.73 25.62 11.47
N PHE A 38 15.38 24.79 10.66
CA PHE A 38 15.58 25.11 9.23
C PHE A 38 14.27 25.11 8.45
N MET A 39 13.30 24.26 8.81
CA MET A 39 11.95 24.30 8.22
C MET A 39 11.24 25.63 8.52
N LEU A 40 11.31 26.10 9.77
CA LEU A 40 10.77 27.41 10.16
C LEU A 40 11.50 28.57 9.49
N LEU A 41 12.82 28.45 9.29
CA LEU A 41 13.63 29.44 8.59
C LEU A 41 13.30 29.50 7.09
N ALA A 42 13.01 28.36 6.45
CA ALA A 42 12.63 28.30 5.04
C ALA A 42 11.22 28.89 4.78
N TRP A 43 10.33 28.77 5.77
CA TRP A 43 8.94 29.19 5.65
C TRP A 43 8.70 30.64 5.19
N PRO A 44 9.33 31.69 5.76
CA PRO A 44 9.11 33.07 5.32
C PRO A 44 9.55 33.30 3.87
N PHE A 45 10.61 32.65 3.41
CA PHE A 45 11.05 32.73 2.00
C PHE A 45 10.03 32.08 1.06
N ALA A 46 9.51 30.90 1.42
CA ALA A 46 8.48 30.23 0.65
C ALA A 46 7.16 31.01 0.66
N PHE A 47 6.77 31.56 1.80
CA PHE A 47 5.55 32.35 1.97
C PHE A 47 5.60 33.64 1.14
N THR A 48 6.65 34.45 1.31
CA THR A 48 6.83 35.70 0.55
C THR A 48 6.83 35.46 -0.94
N ALA A 49 7.47 34.39 -1.40
CA ALA A 49 7.51 34.07 -2.81
C ALA A 49 6.20 33.48 -3.36
N SER A 50 5.34 32.94 -2.50
CA SER A 50 4.00 32.44 -2.84
C SER A 50 2.95 33.55 -2.85
N LEU A 51 3.17 34.66 -2.12
CA LEU A 51 2.30 35.84 -2.19
C LEU A 51 2.31 36.42 -3.62
N GLY A 52 1.11 36.60 -4.17
CA GLY A 52 0.92 37.15 -5.52
C GLY A 52 1.07 36.18 -6.68
N ARG A 53 1.32 34.87 -6.43
CA ARG A 53 1.41 33.88 -7.53
C ARG A 53 0.04 33.38 -7.99
N SER A 54 -0.16 33.40 -9.31
CA SER A 54 -1.24 32.64 -9.95
C SER A 54 -0.86 31.16 -10.06
N GLU A 55 -1.81 30.25 -9.74
CA GLU A 55 -1.61 28.80 -9.89
C GLU A 55 -1.57 28.38 -11.39
N CYS A 56 -2.09 29.21 -12.30
CA CYS A 56 -2.29 28.88 -13.71
C CYS A 56 -1.25 29.47 -14.67
N VAL A 57 -0.47 30.47 -14.24
CA VAL A 57 0.45 31.23 -15.10
C VAL A 57 1.86 31.23 -14.50
N ILE A 58 2.86 30.98 -15.35
CA ILE A 58 4.26 31.15 -14.96
C ILE A 58 4.61 32.62 -15.07
N GLU A 59 4.91 33.23 -13.93
CA GLU A 59 5.52 34.56 -13.93
C GLU A 59 6.98 34.50 -14.36
N PRO A 60 7.48 35.53 -15.07
CA PRO A 60 8.88 35.62 -15.46
C PRO A 60 9.80 35.57 -14.23
N GLN A 61 10.91 34.84 -14.36
CA GLN A 61 11.90 34.68 -13.31
C GLN A 61 12.64 36.01 -13.05
N SER A 62 12.19 36.75 -12.04
CA SER A 62 12.87 37.96 -11.57
C SER A 62 14.11 37.61 -10.75
N TRP A 63 15.05 38.56 -10.66
CA TRP A 63 16.26 38.41 -9.83
C TRP A 63 15.95 38.08 -8.36
N GLY A 64 14.90 38.68 -7.80
CA GLY A 64 14.46 38.38 -6.43
C GLY A 64 13.98 36.93 -6.28
N ARG A 65 13.28 36.37 -7.28
CA ARG A 65 12.83 34.96 -7.24
C ARG A 65 14.01 33.99 -7.33
N ARG A 66 14.99 34.28 -8.18
CA ARG A 66 16.24 33.50 -8.26
C ARG A 66 17.02 33.51 -6.93
N PHE A 67 17.04 34.65 -6.25
CA PHE A 67 17.66 34.77 -4.92
C PHE A 67 16.93 33.92 -3.88
N ILE A 68 15.60 33.97 -3.86
CA ILE A 68 14.78 33.12 -2.97
C ILE A 68 15.01 31.64 -3.27
N ASP A 69 15.04 31.23 -4.55
CA ASP A 69 15.34 29.86 -4.96
C ASP A 69 16.71 29.39 -4.45
N LEU A 70 17.72 30.26 -4.49
CA LEU A 70 19.05 29.97 -3.98
C LEU A 70 19.03 29.83 -2.45
N CYS A 71 18.42 30.77 -1.74
CA CYS A 71 18.28 30.73 -0.28
C CYS A 71 17.55 29.45 0.16
N LEU A 72 16.43 29.11 -0.47
CA LEU A 72 15.69 27.88 -0.17
C LEU A 72 16.53 26.64 -0.46
N ARG A 73 17.26 26.57 -1.59
CA ARG A 73 18.16 25.43 -1.88
C ARG A 73 19.23 25.26 -0.81
N VAL A 74 19.86 26.35 -0.36
CA VAL A 74 20.89 26.32 0.68
C VAL A 74 20.29 25.90 2.03
N ILE A 75 19.16 26.48 2.43
CA ILE A 75 18.46 26.15 3.68
C ILE A 75 18.04 24.68 3.69
N MET A 76 17.41 24.20 2.61
CA MET A 76 16.98 22.80 2.51
C MET A 76 18.18 21.85 2.51
N ARG A 77 19.29 22.20 1.83
CA ARG A 77 20.51 21.40 1.86
C ARG A 77 21.11 21.31 3.28
N ALA A 78 21.12 22.42 4.02
CA ALA A 78 21.56 22.47 5.42
C ALA A 78 20.64 21.63 6.32
N MET A 79 19.32 21.72 6.13
CA MET A 79 18.34 20.89 6.83
C MET A 79 18.63 19.40 6.63
N TRP A 80 18.83 18.95 5.38
CA TRP A 80 19.14 17.55 5.09
C TRP A 80 20.48 17.11 5.67
N PHE A 81 21.48 18.00 5.65
CA PHE A 81 22.76 17.76 6.30
C PHE A 81 22.58 17.51 7.80
N CYS A 82 21.84 18.37 8.51
CA CYS A 82 21.52 18.20 9.92
C CYS A 82 20.67 16.94 10.19
N GLY A 83 19.84 16.52 9.24
CA GLY A 83 19.10 15.26 9.27
C GLY A 83 19.96 14.00 9.06
N GLY A 84 21.27 14.14 8.85
CA GLY A 84 22.22 13.02 8.69
C GLY A 84 22.52 12.65 7.23
N PHE A 85 21.91 13.33 6.25
CA PHE A 85 22.20 13.17 4.82
C PHE A 85 23.39 14.04 4.42
N HIS A 86 24.55 13.69 4.98
CA HIS A 86 25.76 14.45 4.74
C HIS A 86 26.20 14.30 3.28
N TRP A 87 26.13 13.09 2.73
CA TRP A 87 26.75 12.71 1.46
C TRP A 87 25.68 12.13 0.55
N ILE A 88 25.32 12.90 -0.49
CA ILE A 88 24.36 12.51 -1.52
C ILE A 88 25.16 12.34 -2.80
N LYS A 89 25.33 11.10 -3.26
CA LYS A 89 26.02 10.80 -4.51
C LYS A 89 25.05 10.99 -5.67
N VAL A 90 25.43 11.80 -6.65
CA VAL A 90 24.66 11.97 -7.89
C VAL A 90 25.42 11.30 -9.01
N LYS A 91 24.75 10.42 -9.76
CA LYS A 91 25.26 9.75 -10.96
C LYS A 91 24.42 10.12 -12.16
N GLY A 92 25.06 10.28 -13.32
CA GLY A 92 24.40 10.77 -14.53
C GLY A 92 24.06 12.26 -14.44
N GLU A 93 23.39 12.75 -15.47
CA GLU A 93 23.02 14.16 -15.61
C GLU A 93 21.51 14.29 -15.77
N GLN A 94 20.94 15.29 -15.09
CA GLN A 94 19.53 15.64 -15.25
C GLN A 94 19.33 16.30 -16.62
N ALA A 95 18.44 15.74 -17.43
CA ALA A 95 18.06 16.31 -18.71
C ALA A 95 17.36 17.66 -18.53
N ALA A 96 17.47 18.53 -19.53
CA ALA A 96 16.84 19.84 -19.48
C ALA A 96 15.29 19.73 -19.52
N PRO A 97 14.54 20.65 -18.87
CA PRO A 97 13.08 20.65 -18.91
C PRO A 97 12.46 20.72 -20.31
N SER A 98 13.16 21.32 -21.28
CA SER A 98 12.73 21.41 -22.67
C SER A 98 12.83 20.10 -23.44
N GLU A 99 13.76 19.21 -23.03
CA GLU A 99 13.97 17.91 -23.66
C GLU A 99 13.13 16.83 -22.97
N VAL A 100 13.12 16.86 -21.63
CA VAL A 100 12.38 15.91 -20.80
C VAL A 100 11.52 16.68 -19.81
N PRO A 101 10.20 16.73 -19.97
CA PRO A 101 9.33 17.42 -19.01
C PRO A 101 9.06 16.62 -17.73
N ILE A 102 9.28 15.30 -17.73
CA ILE A 102 8.87 14.40 -16.64
C ILE A 102 10.05 13.53 -16.17
N LEU A 103 10.34 13.58 -14.87
CA LEU A 103 11.27 12.69 -14.19
C LEU A 103 10.47 11.59 -13.48
N THR A 104 10.71 10.33 -13.84
CA THR A 104 10.05 9.19 -13.19
C THR A 104 10.97 8.60 -12.13
N VAL A 105 10.54 8.57 -10.87
CA VAL A 105 11.44 8.26 -9.73
C VAL A 105 11.02 6.99 -9.02
N ALA A 106 11.96 6.09 -8.76
CA ALA A 106 11.74 4.84 -8.04
C ALA A 106 13.02 4.35 -7.32
N PRO A 107 12.92 3.55 -6.25
CA PRO A 107 11.69 3.19 -5.56
C PRO A 107 11.15 4.35 -4.72
N HIS A 108 9.83 4.45 -4.58
CA HIS A 108 9.21 5.35 -3.60
C HIS A 108 9.16 4.65 -2.25
N SER A 109 9.74 5.20 -1.19
CA SER A 109 9.97 4.47 0.06
C SER A 109 9.78 5.31 1.31
N SER A 110 10.04 6.61 1.26
CA SER A 110 10.00 7.42 2.47
C SER A 110 9.82 8.92 2.17
N TYR A 111 9.58 9.70 3.22
CA TYR A 111 9.58 11.16 3.12
C TYR A 111 10.92 11.74 2.62
N PHE A 112 12.02 11.00 2.77
CA PHE A 112 13.34 11.43 2.30
C PHE A 112 13.47 11.38 0.78
N ASP A 113 12.53 10.77 0.07
CA ASP A 113 12.46 10.86 -1.39
C ASP A 113 12.15 12.30 -1.87
N ALA A 114 11.82 13.22 -0.95
CA ALA A 114 11.74 14.66 -1.20
C ALA A 114 13.11 15.33 -1.37
N ILE A 115 14.22 14.69 -1.01
CA ILE A 115 15.59 15.23 -1.19
C ILE A 115 15.84 15.62 -2.66
N PRO A 116 15.69 14.73 -3.65
CA PRO A 116 15.88 15.10 -5.06
C PRO A 116 14.94 16.23 -5.51
N VAL A 117 13.72 16.30 -4.97
CA VAL A 117 12.76 17.39 -5.25
C VAL A 117 13.34 18.73 -4.77
N THR A 118 13.80 18.81 -3.52
CA THR A 118 14.33 20.06 -2.94
C THR A 118 15.65 20.50 -3.56
N MET A 119 16.44 19.57 -4.10
CA MET A 119 17.70 19.89 -4.81
C MET A 119 17.43 20.48 -6.19
N THR A 120 16.42 19.96 -6.89
CA THR A 120 16.12 20.32 -8.29
C THR A 120 15.03 21.37 -8.42
N MET A 121 14.27 21.64 -7.36
CA MET A 121 13.06 22.47 -7.38
C MET A 121 12.01 22.01 -8.40
N CYS A 122 11.98 20.70 -8.70
CA CYS A 122 10.96 20.10 -9.55
C CYS A 122 9.56 20.23 -8.94
N SER A 123 8.55 20.33 -9.81
CA SER A 123 7.16 20.15 -9.43
C SER A 123 6.92 18.69 -9.04
N ILE A 124 5.97 18.44 -8.15
CA ILE A 124 5.60 17.07 -7.72
C ILE A 124 4.10 16.84 -7.87
N VAL A 125 3.73 15.58 -8.00
CA VAL A 125 2.33 15.15 -7.87
C VAL A 125 2.08 14.75 -6.41
N THR A 126 1.23 15.49 -5.70
CA THR A 126 0.99 15.26 -4.26
C THR A 126 -0.50 15.24 -3.90
N LYS A 127 -0.82 14.66 -2.74
CA LYS A 127 -2.18 14.69 -2.20
C LYS A 127 -2.55 16.12 -1.80
N LEU A 128 -3.80 16.52 -2.03
CA LEU A 128 -4.30 17.83 -1.60
C LEU A 128 -4.18 18.04 -0.09
N GLU A 129 -4.36 16.97 0.70
CA GLU A 129 -4.15 16.96 2.17
C GLU A 129 -2.75 17.43 2.58
N SER A 130 -1.73 17.28 1.73
CA SER A 130 -0.39 17.77 2.05
C SER A 130 -0.29 19.30 2.09
N ARG A 131 -1.26 20.02 1.49
CA ARG A 131 -1.35 21.48 1.54
C ARG A 131 -1.76 21.99 2.93
N SER A 132 -2.50 21.20 3.71
CA SER A 132 -3.01 21.62 5.03
C SER A 132 -2.01 21.43 6.17
N ILE A 133 -0.86 20.79 5.91
CA ILE A 133 0.20 20.63 6.92
C ILE A 133 0.83 22.01 7.19
N PRO A 134 0.80 22.53 8.43
CA PRO A 134 1.42 23.81 8.76
C PRO A 134 2.91 23.82 8.37
N ILE A 135 3.40 24.95 7.85
CA ILE A 135 4.78 25.18 7.37
C ILE A 135 5.13 24.38 6.09
N TRP A 136 4.96 23.06 6.12
CA TRP A 136 5.24 22.18 4.99
C TRP A 136 4.32 22.47 3.79
N GLY A 137 3.04 22.76 4.02
CA GLY A 137 2.09 23.09 2.96
C GLY A 137 2.52 24.30 2.13
N THR A 138 3.13 25.31 2.75
CA THR A 138 3.66 26.50 2.07
C THR A 138 4.88 26.17 1.22
N LEU A 139 5.81 25.37 1.75
CA LEU A 139 7.00 24.90 1.01
C LEU A 139 6.63 23.99 -0.16
N ILE A 140 5.63 23.12 0.02
CA ILE A 140 5.09 22.29 -1.06
C ILE A 140 4.40 23.16 -2.11
N SER A 141 3.64 24.17 -1.70
CA SER A 141 2.97 25.08 -2.63
C SER A 141 3.97 25.90 -3.47
N TYR A 142 5.14 26.21 -2.90
CA TYR A 142 6.20 26.94 -3.59
C TYR A 142 6.69 26.26 -4.88
N ILE A 143 6.82 24.93 -4.86
CA ILE A 143 7.28 24.12 -6.00
C ILE A 143 6.18 23.83 -7.02
N ARG A 144 5.02 24.51 -6.92
CA ARG A 144 3.86 24.39 -7.83
C ARG A 144 3.45 22.93 -8.05
N PRO A 145 2.99 22.20 -7.03
CA PRO A 145 2.65 20.80 -7.18
C PRO A 145 1.40 20.64 -8.03
N VAL A 146 1.24 19.48 -8.67
CA VAL A 146 -0.04 19.06 -9.23
C VAL A 146 -0.78 18.29 -8.13
N PHE A 147 -1.91 18.82 -7.68
CA PHE A 147 -2.69 18.17 -6.63
C PHE A 147 -3.59 17.06 -7.20
N VAL A 148 -3.70 15.96 -6.45
CA VAL A 148 -4.58 14.82 -6.75
C VAL A 148 -5.51 14.58 -5.58
N PHE A 149 -6.81 14.45 -5.86
CA PHE A 149 -7.78 13.83 -4.95
C PHE A 149 -7.97 12.37 -5.37
N ARG A 150 -7.49 11.45 -4.54
CA ARG A 150 -7.41 10.02 -4.93
C ARG A 150 -8.76 9.31 -4.87
N SER A 151 -9.69 9.82 -4.06
CA SER A 151 -11.05 9.29 -3.85
C SER A 151 -12.07 9.76 -4.89
N ASP A 152 -11.69 10.65 -5.82
CA ASP A 152 -12.56 11.15 -6.88
C ASP A 152 -11.96 10.79 -8.25
N GLN A 153 -12.76 10.14 -9.08
CA GLN A 153 -12.35 9.75 -10.43
C GLN A 153 -12.17 10.97 -11.34
N ASP A 154 -12.98 12.01 -11.16
CA ASP A 154 -12.87 13.24 -11.94
C ASP A 154 -11.62 14.05 -11.58
N SER A 155 -11.23 14.07 -10.30
CA SER A 155 -9.96 14.67 -9.89
C SER A 155 -8.74 13.99 -10.52
N ARG A 156 -8.74 12.65 -10.65
CA ARG A 156 -7.65 11.94 -11.32
C ARG A 156 -7.52 12.36 -12.79
N ARG A 157 -8.64 12.57 -13.48
CA ARG A 157 -8.65 13.05 -14.87
C ARG A 157 -8.08 14.47 -14.96
N LYS A 158 -8.52 15.38 -14.08
CA LYS A 158 -7.99 16.76 -14.01
C LYS A 158 -6.49 16.80 -13.74
N THR A 159 -5.97 15.93 -12.87
CA THR A 159 -4.52 15.82 -12.65
C THR A 159 -3.79 15.42 -13.93
N VAL A 160 -4.29 14.42 -14.65
CA VAL A 160 -3.66 13.98 -15.91
C VAL A 160 -3.69 15.09 -16.96
N GLU A 161 -4.81 15.80 -17.08
CA GLU A 161 -4.94 16.97 -17.97
C GLU A 161 -3.91 18.07 -17.61
N GLU A 162 -3.72 18.35 -16.32
CA GLU A 162 -2.73 19.34 -15.87
C GLU A 162 -1.28 18.88 -16.08
N ILE A 163 -0.98 17.60 -15.86
CA ILE A 163 0.33 17.02 -16.19
C ILE A 163 0.60 17.17 -17.68
N LYS A 164 -0.38 16.84 -18.53
CA LYS A 164 -0.27 16.97 -19.99
C LYS A 164 -0.03 18.43 -20.40
N ARG A 165 -0.82 19.36 -19.87
CA ARG A 165 -0.69 20.80 -20.14
C ARG A 165 0.71 21.33 -19.81
N ARG A 166 1.25 20.98 -18.64
CA ARG A 166 2.59 21.42 -18.20
C ARG A 166 3.70 20.74 -18.98
N ALA A 167 3.59 19.44 -19.23
CA ALA A 167 4.61 18.69 -19.94
C ALA A 167 4.74 19.14 -21.41
N GLN A 168 3.65 19.59 -22.03
CA GLN A 168 3.61 20.09 -23.40
C GLN A 168 4.04 21.56 -23.55
N SER A 169 4.47 22.22 -22.46
CA SER A 169 4.86 23.64 -22.47
C SER A 169 6.26 23.93 -23.03
N GLY A 170 6.95 22.93 -23.57
CA GLY A 170 8.28 23.12 -24.17
C GLY A 170 9.37 23.58 -23.19
N GLY A 171 9.19 23.33 -21.89
CA GLY A 171 10.17 23.68 -20.84
C GLY A 171 9.90 25.02 -20.15
N GLU A 172 8.79 25.70 -20.43
CA GLU A 172 8.37 26.88 -19.65
C GLU A 172 8.04 26.50 -18.20
N TRP A 173 7.41 25.34 -18.00
CA TRP A 173 7.11 24.81 -16.67
C TRP A 173 8.30 24.04 -16.08
N PRO A 174 8.48 24.08 -14.74
CA PRO A 174 9.44 23.20 -14.07
C PRO A 174 9.14 21.73 -14.38
N GLN A 175 10.19 20.92 -14.49
CA GLN A 175 10.07 19.48 -14.63
C GLN A 175 9.19 18.88 -13.54
N ILE A 176 8.40 17.89 -13.92
CA ILE A 176 7.48 17.20 -13.01
C ILE A 176 8.13 15.91 -12.57
N MET A 177 8.40 15.78 -11.28
CA MET A 177 8.90 14.58 -10.65
C MET A 177 7.72 13.72 -10.17
N ILE A 178 7.60 12.52 -10.73
CA ILE A 178 6.49 11.60 -10.44
C ILE A 178 7.05 10.27 -9.94
N PHE A 179 6.51 9.78 -8.83
CA PHE A 179 6.74 8.41 -8.37
C PHE A 179 5.63 7.50 -8.92
N PRO A 180 5.86 6.77 -10.01
CA PRO A 180 4.80 6.03 -10.70
C PRO A 180 4.24 4.85 -9.88
N GLU A 181 4.92 4.40 -8.82
CA GLU A 181 4.37 3.47 -7.82
C GLU A 181 3.08 4.02 -7.15
N GLY A 182 2.96 5.35 -7.05
CA GLY A 182 1.82 6.02 -6.40
C GLY A 182 1.75 5.85 -4.88
N THR A 183 2.73 5.15 -4.28
CA THR A 183 2.80 4.85 -2.85
C THR A 183 4.21 4.47 -2.42
N CYS A 184 4.50 4.58 -1.12
CA CYS A 184 5.78 4.11 -0.57
C CYS A 184 5.81 2.58 -0.38
N THR A 185 6.88 1.93 -0.81
CA THR A 185 7.15 0.50 -0.69
C THR A 185 8.41 0.23 0.15
N ASN A 186 8.68 -1.04 0.48
CA ASN A 186 9.81 -1.47 1.29
C ASN A 186 11.12 -1.65 0.50
N ARG A 187 11.13 -1.37 -0.80
CA ARG A 187 12.29 -1.54 -1.71
C ARG A 187 12.76 -2.98 -1.91
N SER A 188 11.93 -3.98 -1.59
CA SER A 188 12.25 -5.37 -1.92
C SER A 188 11.95 -5.74 -3.38
N GLY A 189 11.21 -4.89 -4.08
CA GLY A 189 10.88 -5.02 -5.51
C GLY A 189 10.13 -3.78 -5.99
N LEU A 190 10.04 -3.61 -7.32
CA LEU A 190 9.23 -2.55 -7.93
C LEU A 190 7.83 -3.06 -8.23
N ILE A 191 6.83 -2.44 -7.58
CA ILE A 191 5.41 -2.68 -7.83
C ILE A 191 4.97 -2.13 -9.19
N LEU A 192 3.73 -2.40 -9.59
CA LEU A 192 3.16 -1.90 -10.84
C LEU A 192 3.14 -0.37 -10.87
N PHE A 193 3.61 0.18 -11.99
CA PHE A 193 3.62 1.62 -12.24
C PHE A 193 2.25 2.07 -12.76
N LYS A 194 1.72 3.14 -12.17
CA LYS A 194 0.50 3.79 -12.65
C LYS A 194 0.80 4.54 -13.95
N ALA A 195 -0.11 4.41 -14.91
CA ALA A 195 0.01 5.01 -16.24
C ALA A 195 0.01 6.55 -16.26
N GLY A 196 -0.43 7.21 -15.19
CA GLY A 196 -0.67 8.67 -15.18
C GLY A 196 0.52 9.54 -15.63
N ALA A 197 1.75 9.14 -15.29
CA ALA A 197 2.97 9.85 -15.71
C ALA A 197 3.28 9.69 -17.21
N PHE A 198 2.73 8.66 -17.84
CA PHE A 198 3.06 8.19 -19.18
C PHE A 198 1.99 8.55 -20.22
N ILE A 199 0.80 8.95 -19.78
CA ILE A 199 -0.30 9.41 -20.66
C ILE A 199 0.09 10.55 -21.62
N PRO A 200 0.95 11.52 -21.25
CA PRO A 200 1.36 12.56 -22.20
C PRO A 200 2.07 12.05 -23.45
N GLY A 201 2.62 10.83 -23.44
CA GLY A 201 3.36 10.26 -24.60
C GLY A 201 4.67 10.99 -24.92
N LEU A 202 5.23 11.72 -23.95
CA LEU A 202 6.47 12.49 -24.09
C LEU A 202 7.66 11.71 -23.49
N PRO A 203 8.91 12.05 -23.87
CA PRO A 203 10.10 11.47 -23.27
C PRO A 203 10.11 11.65 -21.75
N VAL A 204 10.56 10.62 -21.04
CA VAL A 204 10.73 10.63 -19.59
C VAL A 204 12.17 10.28 -19.24
N GLN A 205 12.69 10.85 -18.16
CA GLN A 205 13.98 10.44 -17.62
C GLN A 205 13.75 9.61 -16.35
N PRO A 206 14.09 8.32 -16.35
CA PRO A 206 14.03 7.51 -15.16
C PRO A 206 15.14 7.89 -14.18
N VAL A 207 14.79 8.05 -12.90
CA VAL A 207 15.71 8.38 -11.81
C VAL A 207 15.59 7.32 -10.74
N VAL A 208 16.70 6.66 -10.42
CA VAL A 208 16.72 5.60 -9.42
C VAL A 208 17.35 6.07 -8.12
N LEU A 209 16.69 5.78 -7.00
CA LEU A 209 17.15 6.14 -5.66
C LEU A 209 17.72 4.91 -4.94
N ARG A 210 18.97 4.98 -4.48
CA ARG A 210 19.56 3.94 -3.63
C ARG A 210 19.80 4.45 -2.23
N TYR A 211 19.40 3.62 -1.27
CA TYR A 211 19.65 3.80 0.15
C TYR A 211 20.49 2.62 0.65
N PRO A 212 21.82 2.76 0.72
CA PRO A 212 22.73 1.67 1.12
C PRO A 212 22.47 1.15 2.56
N ASN A 213 21.80 1.93 3.40
CA ASN A 213 21.55 1.56 4.79
C ASN A 213 20.57 0.39 4.94
N LYS A 214 21.01 -0.66 5.63
CA LYS A 214 20.22 -1.88 5.87
C LYS A 214 19.01 -1.67 6.79
N LEU A 215 19.08 -0.72 7.73
CA LEU A 215 18.06 -0.49 8.76
C LEU A 215 16.70 -0.02 8.21
N THR A 216 16.67 0.58 7.02
CA THR A 216 15.44 1.03 6.37
C THR A 216 14.83 -0.01 5.42
N LYS A 217 15.48 -1.17 5.18
CA LYS A 217 14.95 -2.22 4.27
C LYS A 217 13.80 -3.04 4.88
N SER A 218 13.65 -3.05 6.21
CA SER A 218 12.85 -4.09 6.90
C SER A 218 11.37 -3.75 7.12
N THR A 219 10.83 -2.64 6.62
CA THR A 219 9.55 -2.16 7.14
C THR A 219 8.57 -1.69 6.06
N LEU A 220 7.93 -2.68 5.42
CA LEU A 220 6.63 -2.49 4.76
C LEU A 220 5.54 -2.06 5.78
N LEU A 221 5.78 -2.32 7.07
CA LEU A 221 4.75 -2.30 8.14
C LEU A 221 4.98 -1.27 9.25
N SER A 222 5.97 -0.38 9.16
CA SER A 222 6.15 0.62 10.22
C SER A 222 5.47 1.93 9.89
N SER A 223 4.79 2.48 10.90
CA SER A 223 4.35 3.88 10.93
C SER A 223 5.42 4.81 10.33
N ARG A 224 5.00 5.75 9.49
CA ARG A 224 5.90 6.68 8.80
C ARG A 224 6.80 7.46 9.79
N PHE A 225 6.32 7.65 11.02
CA PHE A 225 7.08 8.21 12.14
C PHE A 225 8.27 7.34 12.56
N LYS A 226 8.12 6.02 12.55
CA LYS A 226 9.21 5.09 12.90
C LYS A 226 10.33 5.14 11.86
N ILE A 227 10.01 5.30 10.57
CA ILE A 227 11.04 5.47 9.52
C ILE A 227 11.80 6.79 9.72
N LEU A 228 11.08 7.89 10.00
CA LEU A 228 11.68 9.18 10.31
C LEU A 228 12.60 9.09 11.53
N TRP A 229 12.11 8.54 12.63
CA TRP A 229 12.85 8.33 13.87
C TRP A 229 14.12 7.50 13.65
N LEU A 230 13.99 6.31 13.06
CA LEU A 230 15.12 5.43 12.80
C LEU A 230 16.17 6.06 11.88
N THR A 231 15.76 6.91 10.93
CA THR A 231 16.69 7.60 10.02
C THR A 231 17.42 8.74 10.73
N LEU A 232 16.72 9.51 11.56
CA LEU A 232 17.33 10.58 12.34
C LEU A 232 18.28 10.05 13.43
N CYS A 233 18.03 8.85 13.96
CA CYS A 233 18.94 8.16 14.88
C CYS A 233 20.22 7.61 14.22
N GLN A 234 20.28 7.53 12.88
CA GLN A 234 21.47 7.00 12.20
C GLN A 234 22.58 8.04 12.12
N PRO A 235 23.83 7.74 12.49
CA PRO A 235 24.90 8.74 12.47
C PRO A 235 25.10 9.33 11.06
N HIS A 236 24.94 8.52 10.03
CA HIS A 236 25.03 8.95 8.64
C HIS A 236 24.04 8.18 7.75
N ASN A 237 23.38 8.92 6.86
CA ASN A 237 22.43 8.42 5.87
C ASN A 237 23.01 8.65 4.46
N PRO A 238 23.74 7.68 3.87
CA PRO A 238 24.14 7.76 2.48
C PRO A 238 22.91 7.62 1.58
N MET A 239 22.86 8.44 0.54
CA MET A 239 21.85 8.37 -0.50
C MET A 239 22.55 8.49 -1.85
N GLU A 240 22.08 7.73 -2.83
CA GLU A 240 22.52 7.85 -4.21
C GLU A 240 21.31 8.15 -5.09
N ILE A 241 21.46 9.15 -5.95
CA ILE A 241 20.51 9.53 -6.98
C ILE A 241 21.20 9.24 -8.30
N GLU A 242 20.63 8.36 -9.11
CA GLU A 242 21.16 8.07 -10.45
C GLU A 242 20.12 8.44 -11.50
N TYR A 243 20.50 9.37 -12.37
CA TYR A 243 19.76 9.74 -13.57
C TYR A 243 20.10 8.76 -14.68
N LEU A 244 19.12 7.96 -15.10
CA LEU A 244 19.27 7.02 -16.20
C LEU A 244 19.16 7.75 -17.55
N PRO A 245 19.58 7.12 -18.66
CA PRO A 245 19.38 7.67 -19.99
C PRO A 245 17.92 8.01 -20.27
N ILE A 246 17.70 9.03 -21.09
CA ILE A 246 16.37 9.47 -21.49
C ILE A 246 15.65 8.31 -22.19
N TYR A 247 14.41 8.06 -21.78
CA TYR A 247 13.54 7.07 -22.39
C TYR A 247 12.51 7.77 -23.27
N THR A 248 12.65 7.58 -24.58
CA THR A 248 11.71 8.07 -25.58
C THR A 248 10.70 6.97 -25.93
N PRO A 249 9.38 7.19 -25.76
CA PRO A 249 8.39 6.17 -26.06
C PRO A 249 8.28 5.91 -27.57
N SER A 250 8.11 4.64 -27.93
CA SER A 250 7.69 4.20 -29.27
C SER A 250 6.25 4.60 -29.58
N GLU A 251 5.83 4.52 -30.85
CA GLU A 251 4.43 4.83 -31.24
C GLU A 251 3.43 3.92 -30.50
N GLU A 252 3.74 2.63 -30.34
CA GLU A 252 2.92 1.69 -29.57
C GLU A 252 2.78 2.10 -28.09
N GLU A 253 3.86 2.61 -27.49
CA GLU A 253 3.86 3.08 -26.10
C GLU A 253 3.13 4.41 -25.92
N LYS A 254 3.10 5.26 -26.95
CA LYS A 254 2.30 6.49 -26.94
C LYS A 254 0.80 6.17 -26.97
N GLU A 255 0.41 5.15 -27.72
CA GLU A 255 -0.98 4.66 -27.76
C GLU A 255 -1.35 3.86 -26.50
N ASN A 256 -0.38 3.17 -25.89
CA ASN A 256 -0.57 2.38 -24.68
C ASN A 256 0.30 2.85 -23.50
N PRO A 257 -0.20 3.81 -22.69
CA PRO A 257 0.52 4.32 -21.52
C PRO A 257 0.85 3.27 -20.46
N ALA A 258 0.09 2.17 -20.38
CA ALA A 258 0.37 1.08 -19.45
C ALA A 258 1.58 0.24 -19.91
N LEU A 259 1.72 0.03 -21.22
CA LEU A 259 2.90 -0.59 -21.81
C LEU A 259 4.14 0.28 -21.57
N PHE A 260 4.03 1.59 -21.82
CA PHE A 260 5.10 2.55 -21.55
C PHE A 260 5.54 2.50 -20.08
N ALA A 261 4.59 2.55 -19.14
CA ALA A 261 4.86 2.42 -17.72
C ALA A 261 5.59 1.12 -17.37
N SER A 262 5.16 0.00 -17.96
CA SER A 262 5.74 -1.33 -17.74
C SER A 262 7.18 -1.42 -18.25
N ASN A 263 7.47 -0.85 -19.41
CA ASN A 263 8.83 -0.90 -19.98
C ASN A 263 9.80 0.01 -19.23
N VAL A 264 9.37 1.23 -18.85
CA VAL A 264 10.17 2.10 -17.98
C VAL A 264 10.43 1.43 -16.63
N ARG A 265 9.43 0.76 -16.05
CA ARG A 265 9.61 -0.04 -14.83
C ARG A 265 10.69 -1.11 -14.99
N LYS A 266 10.73 -1.84 -16.11
CA LYS A 266 11.77 -2.86 -16.39
C LYS A 266 13.17 -2.24 -16.44
N VAL A 267 13.31 -1.08 -17.09
CA VAL A 267 14.59 -0.36 -17.16
C VAL A 267 15.07 0.04 -15.77
N MET A 268 14.17 0.62 -14.95
CA MET A 268 14.50 1.00 -13.57
C MET A 268 14.81 -0.20 -12.69
N ALA A 269 14.05 -1.29 -12.80
CA ALA A 269 14.29 -2.53 -12.07
C ALA A 269 15.66 -3.14 -12.38
N LYS A 270 16.04 -3.14 -13.66
CA LYS A 270 17.37 -3.59 -14.10
C LYS A 270 18.49 -2.74 -13.50
N ALA A 271 18.34 -1.41 -13.52
CA ALA A 271 19.32 -0.51 -12.91
C ALA A 271 19.42 -0.67 -11.39
N LEU A 272 18.29 -0.92 -10.72
CA LEU A 272 18.22 -1.12 -9.26
C LEU A 272 18.60 -2.54 -8.81
N GLU A 273 18.71 -3.49 -9.74
CA GLU A 273 18.84 -4.93 -9.45
C GLU A 273 17.73 -5.45 -8.52
N LEU A 274 16.50 -4.98 -8.74
CA LEU A 274 15.32 -5.36 -7.95
C LEU A 274 14.36 -6.23 -8.76
N PRO A 275 13.70 -7.21 -8.12
CA PRO A 275 12.67 -7.99 -8.78
C PRO A 275 11.45 -7.11 -9.10
N LEU A 276 10.75 -7.48 -10.17
CA LEU A 276 9.45 -6.93 -10.51
C LEU A 276 8.38 -7.66 -9.71
N THR A 277 7.47 -6.91 -9.11
CA THR A 277 6.32 -7.47 -8.38
C THR A 277 5.04 -7.05 -9.08
N ASP A 278 4.10 -7.99 -9.24
CA ASP A 278 2.78 -7.72 -9.82
C ASP A 278 1.79 -7.14 -8.81
N LEU A 279 2.30 -6.49 -7.77
CA LEU A 279 1.50 -5.81 -6.77
C LEU A 279 1.08 -4.45 -7.27
N SER A 280 -0.17 -4.10 -7.04
CA SER A 280 -0.74 -2.78 -7.26
C SER A 280 -0.87 -2.00 -5.96
N PHE A 281 -1.16 -0.70 -6.06
CA PHE A 281 -1.52 0.10 -4.88
C PHE A 281 -2.75 -0.46 -4.16
N ASP A 282 -3.73 -0.94 -4.92
CA ASP A 282 -5.01 -1.40 -4.37
C ASP A 282 -4.83 -2.70 -3.56
N ASP A 283 -3.72 -3.43 -3.80
CA ASP A 283 -3.38 -4.63 -3.02
C ASP A 283 -2.84 -4.29 -1.63
N ARG A 284 -2.45 -3.03 -1.40
CA ARG A 284 -2.13 -2.54 -0.05
C ARG A 284 -3.36 -2.63 0.84
N ASP A 285 -4.54 -2.34 0.33
CA ASP A 285 -5.76 -2.32 1.15
C ASP A 285 -6.11 -3.73 1.62
N ILE A 286 -5.70 -4.78 0.89
CA ILE A 286 -5.76 -6.18 1.36
C ILE A 286 -4.77 -6.39 2.51
N SER A 287 -3.54 -5.86 2.41
CA SER A 287 -2.53 -5.96 3.48
C SER A 287 -2.82 -5.08 4.71
N LEU A 288 -3.63 -4.03 4.55
CA LEU A 288 -3.96 -3.05 5.58
C LEU A 288 -5.45 -3.07 5.94
N SER A 289 -6.22 -4.07 5.50
CA SER A 289 -7.65 -4.13 5.73
C SER A 289 -7.94 -4.12 7.23
N GLN A 290 -8.42 -2.97 7.73
CA GLN A 290 -8.88 -2.82 9.11
C GLN A 290 -10.41 -2.81 9.06
N GLY A 291 -11.00 -4.00 9.13
CA GLY A 291 -12.43 -4.19 9.34
C GLY A 291 -12.69 -4.89 10.67
N PRO A 292 -13.96 -4.96 11.11
CA PRO A 292 -14.34 -5.81 12.25
C PRO A 292 -13.90 -7.27 12.04
N LEU A 293 -13.75 -7.69 10.78
CA LEU A 293 -13.07 -8.91 10.37
C LEU A 293 -11.72 -8.54 9.75
N SER A 294 -10.62 -8.85 10.44
CA SER A 294 -9.25 -8.51 10.00
C SER A 294 -8.60 -9.67 9.26
N ILE A 295 -8.07 -9.44 8.06
CA ILE A 295 -7.35 -10.47 7.28
C ILE A 295 -6.05 -10.86 8.02
N TYR A 296 -5.88 -12.15 8.34
CA TYR A 296 -4.73 -12.65 9.11
C TYR A 296 -3.62 -13.20 8.22
N ASP A 297 -3.93 -14.06 7.24
CA ASP A 297 -2.96 -14.47 6.22
C ASP A 297 -3.29 -13.81 4.89
N CYS A 298 -2.56 -12.72 4.64
CA CYS A 298 -2.67 -11.98 3.39
C CYS A 298 -2.06 -12.75 2.21
N SER A 299 -1.21 -13.75 2.41
CA SER A 299 -0.44 -14.39 1.34
C SER A 299 -1.37 -15.12 0.37
N SER A 300 -2.29 -15.92 0.91
CA SER A 300 -3.27 -16.71 0.17
C SER A 300 -4.22 -15.82 -0.64
N LEU A 301 -4.80 -14.79 -0.01
CA LEU A 301 -5.68 -13.84 -0.71
C LEU A 301 -4.95 -12.95 -1.71
N LEU A 302 -3.66 -12.66 -1.47
CA LEU A 302 -2.83 -11.88 -2.39
C LEU A 302 -2.48 -12.68 -3.64
N GLU A 303 -2.18 -13.97 -3.48
CA GLU A 303 -1.98 -14.88 -4.60
C GLU A 303 -3.24 -15.00 -5.45
N PHE A 304 -4.40 -15.23 -4.82
CA PHE A 304 -5.68 -15.23 -5.51
C PHE A 304 -5.96 -13.90 -6.25
N ASN A 305 -5.76 -12.75 -5.60
CA ASN A 305 -5.94 -11.44 -6.22
C ASN A 305 -5.02 -11.24 -7.44
N ARG A 306 -3.77 -11.73 -7.40
CA ARG A 306 -2.85 -11.66 -8.56
C ARG A 306 -3.40 -12.45 -9.74
N LEU A 307 -3.93 -13.65 -9.51
CA LEU A 307 -4.53 -14.47 -10.56
C LEU A 307 -5.77 -13.79 -11.16
N VAL A 308 -6.66 -13.26 -10.32
CA VAL A 308 -7.87 -12.51 -10.73
C VAL A 308 -7.51 -11.26 -11.54
N CYS A 309 -6.47 -10.52 -11.14
CA CYS A 309 -5.97 -9.37 -11.90
C CYS A 309 -5.47 -9.78 -13.29
N ARG A 310 -4.68 -10.86 -13.37
CA ARG A 310 -4.12 -11.36 -14.64
C ARG A 310 -5.19 -11.91 -15.59
N LEU A 311 -6.28 -12.46 -15.06
CA LEU A 311 -7.46 -12.87 -15.84
C LEU A 311 -8.33 -11.69 -16.28
N GLY A 312 -8.02 -10.46 -15.88
CA GLY A 312 -8.80 -9.26 -16.23
C GLY A 312 -10.13 -9.14 -15.48
N LEU A 313 -10.42 -10.06 -14.57
CA LEU A 313 -11.71 -10.12 -13.85
C LEU A 313 -11.93 -8.90 -12.95
N LYS A 314 -10.86 -8.33 -12.38
CA LYS A 314 -10.94 -7.16 -11.49
C LYS A 314 -11.51 -5.91 -12.16
N ALA A 315 -11.16 -5.66 -13.42
CA ALA A 315 -11.62 -4.49 -14.15
C ALA A 315 -13.08 -4.60 -14.63
N GLY A 316 -13.57 -5.83 -14.85
CA GLY A 316 -14.94 -6.10 -15.31
C GLY A 316 -15.95 -6.38 -14.21
N THR A 317 -15.51 -6.67 -12.98
CA THR A 317 -16.41 -7.06 -11.89
C THR A 317 -16.92 -5.83 -11.15
N THR A 318 -18.15 -5.42 -11.47
CA THR A 318 -18.90 -4.42 -10.69
C THR A 318 -19.64 -5.08 -9.54
N ASP A 319 -20.11 -4.29 -8.57
CA ASP A 319 -20.96 -4.79 -7.47
C ASP A 319 -22.20 -5.53 -7.97
N GLN A 320 -22.73 -5.13 -9.13
CA GLN A 320 -23.86 -5.79 -9.76
C GLN A 320 -23.46 -7.18 -10.28
N VAL A 321 -22.31 -7.29 -10.96
CA VAL A 321 -21.79 -8.57 -11.45
C VAL A 321 -21.55 -9.52 -10.27
N LEU A 322 -20.99 -9.03 -9.17
CA LEU A 322 -20.74 -9.84 -7.99
C LEU A 322 -22.05 -10.35 -7.35
N LYS A 323 -23.08 -9.49 -7.27
CA LYS A 323 -24.41 -9.89 -6.77
C LYS A 323 -25.06 -10.94 -7.69
N GLU A 324 -24.93 -10.81 -9.00
CA GLU A 324 -25.44 -11.81 -9.94
C GLU A 324 -24.69 -13.14 -9.86
N GLN A 325 -23.36 -13.11 -9.69
CA GLN A 325 -22.56 -14.31 -9.43
C GLN A 325 -22.98 -14.99 -8.13
N ALA A 326 -23.21 -14.22 -7.05
CA ALA A 326 -23.71 -14.76 -5.79
C ALA A 326 -25.09 -15.41 -5.93
N LYS A 327 -26.02 -14.82 -6.69
CA LYS A 327 -27.33 -15.43 -6.99
C LYS A 327 -27.19 -16.74 -7.79
N ARG A 328 -26.30 -16.77 -8.78
CA ARG A 328 -26.03 -18.00 -9.57
C ARG A 328 -25.41 -19.08 -8.70
N ALA A 329 -24.47 -18.72 -7.82
CA ALA A 329 -23.85 -19.63 -6.86
C ALA A 329 -24.88 -20.20 -5.87
N ARG A 330 -25.80 -19.37 -5.34
CA ARG A 330 -26.90 -19.84 -4.47
C ARG A 330 -27.78 -20.89 -5.16
N LYS A 331 -28.10 -20.70 -6.45
CA LYS A 331 -28.93 -21.64 -7.23
C LYS A 331 -28.27 -22.99 -7.48
N LEU A 332 -26.93 -23.04 -7.47
CA LEU A 332 -26.18 -24.28 -7.58
C LEU A 332 -26.19 -25.07 -6.27
N HIS A 333 -26.71 -24.51 -5.16
CA HIS A 333 -26.72 -25.15 -3.85
C HIS A 333 -25.33 -25.73 -3.48
N GLU A 334 -25.24 -26.98 -3.07
CA GLU A 334 -23.98 -27.68 -2.73
C GLU A 334 -23.30 -28.33 -3.95
N ASP A 335 -23.81 -28.10 -5.18
CA ASP A 335 -23.19 -28.66 -6.38
C ASP A 335 -21.79 -28.07 -6.57
N ARG A 336 -20.79 -28.95 -6.54
CA ARG A 336 -19.40 -28.60 -6.78
C ARG A 336 -19.11 -28.65 -8.28
N LEU A 337 -18.40 -27.65 -8.79
CA LEU A 337 -18.10 -27.52 -10.21
C LEU A 337 -16.70 -28.04 -10.54
N ALA A 338 -16.64 -28.82 -11.63
CA ALA A 338 -15.39 -29.13 -12.30
C ALA A 338 -14.83 -27.91 -13.03
N LEU A 339 -13.61 -28.02 -13.56
CA LEU A 339 -12.92 -26.91 -14.25
C LEU A 339 -13.72 -26.37 -15.44
N GLU A 340 -14.34 -27.25 -16.21
CA GLU A 340 -15.14 -26.93 -17.40
C GLU A 340 -16.38 -26.13 -17.03
N ASP A 341 -17.13 -26.60 -16.03
CA ASP A 341 -18.35 -25.93 -15.55
C ASP A 341 -18.03 -24.61 -14.86
N PHE A 342 -16.89 -24.54 -14.17
CA PHE A 342 -16.39 -23.29 -13.58
C PHE A 342 -15.99 -22.27 -14.65
N ALA A 343 -15.36 -22.70 -15.74
CA ALA A 343 -15.05 -21.86 -16.88
C ALA A 343 -16.33 -21.30 -17.52
N GLN A 344 -17.35 -22.14 -17.69
CA GLN A 344 -18.67 -21.73 -18.16
C GLN A 344 -19.37 -20.79 -17.17
N PHE A 345 -19.22 -21.02 -15.87
CA PHE A 345 -19.77 -20.14 -14.83
C PHE A 345 -19.22 -18.71 -14.99
N LEU A 346 -17.92 -18.57 -15.25
CA LEU A 346 -17.25 -17.28 -15.43
C LEU A 346 -17.35 -16.71 -16.85
N ASN A 347 -17.87 -17.47 -17.82
CA ASN A 347 -17.82 -17.14 -19.24
C ASN A 347 -16.38 -16.88 -19.73
N LEU A 348 -15.43 -17.71 -19.27
CA LEU A 348 -14.02 -17.63 -19.65
C LEU A 348 -13.56 -18.90 -20.36
N PRO A 349 -12.58 -18.81 -21.27
CA PRO A 349 -11.93 -19.99 -21.81
C PRO A 349 -11.07 -20.70 -20.75
N ILE A 350 -10.94 -22.01 -20.88
CA ILE A 350 -10.01 -22.80 -20.05
C ILE A 350 -8.59 -22.38 -20.39
N THR A 351 -7.86 -21.92 -19.38
CA THR A 351 -6.46 -21.47 -19.48
C THR A 351 -5.69 -21.98 -18.27
N ASP A 352 -4.36 -22.03 -18.35
CA ASP A 352 -3.49 -22.41 -17.21
C ASP A 352 -3.75 -21.54 -15.98
N MET A 353 -4.09 -20.26 -16.22
CA MET A 353 -4.41 -19.29 -15.17
C MET A 353 -5.74 -19.60 -14.50
N LEU A 354 -6.77 -19.96 -15.28
CA LEU A 354 -8.06 -20.37 -14.73
C LEU A 354 -7.93 -21.67 -13.93
N THR A 355 -7.10 -22.60 -14.40
CA THR A 355 -6.78 -23.85 -13.71
C THR A 355 -6.11 -23.59 -12.37
N GLN A 356 -5.17 -22.65 -12.31
CA GLN A 356 -4.55 -22.22 -11.05
C GLN A 356 -5.59 -21.63 -10.08
N VAL A 357 -6.51 -20.77 -10.57
CA VAL A 357 -7.58 -20.23 -9.72
C VAL A 357 -8.47 -21.33 -9.18
N HIS A 358 -8.88 -22.28 -10.02
CA HIS A 358 -9.71 -23.42 -9.62
C HIS A 358 -9.00 -24.26 -8.55
N SER A 359 -7.71 -24.55 -8.73
CA SER A 359 -6.92 -25.33 -7.77
C SER A 359 -6.78 -24.68 -6.38
N LEU A 360 -6.93 -23.36 -6.25
CA LEU A 360 -6.90 -22.69 -4.94
C LEU A 360 -8.13 -22.99 -4.08
N PHE A 361 -9.25 -23.39 -4.71
CA PHE A 361 -10.50 -23.70 -4.02
C PHE A 361 -10.82 -25.20 -3.96
N ASP A 362 -10.00 -26.04 -4.62
CA ASP A 362 -10.07 -27.49 -4.52
C ASP A 362 -9.46 -27.96 -3.18
N GLN A 363 -10.33 -28.09 -2.19
CA GLN A 363 -9.92 -28.48 -0.83
C GLN A 363 -9.62 -29.96 -0.71
N HIS A 364 -10.21 -30.79 -1.57
CA HIS A 364 -10.19 -32.25 -1.44
C HIS A 364 -9.25 -32.92 -2.43
N GLY A 365 -8.72 -32.16 -3.41
CA GLY A 365 -7.92 -32.71 -4.50
C GLY A 365 -8.73 -33.58 -5.46
N ASP A 366 -10.06 -33.44 -5.43
CA ASP A 366 -11.00 -34.22 -6.26
C ASP A 366 -11.35 -33.48 -7.57
N GLY A 367 -10.80 -32.29 -7.79
CA GLY A 367 -11.05 -31.48 -8.98
C GLY A 367 -12.41 -30.77 -8.95
N LEU A 368 -13.06 -30.69 -7.79
CA LEU A 368 -14.37 -30.09 -7.64
C LEU A 368 -14.32 -28.92 -6.65
N ILE A 369 -14.92 -27.78 -7.02
CA ILE A 369 -14.94 -26.59 -6.15
C ILE A 369 -16.36 -26.13 -5.86
N ASP A 370 -16.57 -25.67 -4.63
CA ASP A 370 -17.75 -24.89 -4.30
C ASP A 370 -17.55 -23.44 -4.75
N VAL A 371 -18.38 -23.01 -5.70
CA VAL A 371 -18.30 -21.68 -6.31
C VAL A 371 -18.60 -20.57 -5.32
N ARG A 372 -19.36 -20.84 -4.24
CA ARG A 372 -19.64 -19.86 -3.19
C ARG A 372 -18.34 -19.40 -2.54
N HIS A 373 -17.36 -20.30 -2.37
CA HIS A 373 -16.04 -19.94 -1.84
C HIS A 373 -15.29 -18.97 -2.75
N TYR A 374 -15.32 -19.21 -4.06
CA TYR A 374 -14.73 -18.31 -5.04
C TYR A 374 -15.38 -16.92 -4.99
N VAL A 375 -16.71 -16.84 -4.92
CA VAL A 375 -17.43 -15.56 -4.88
C VAL A 375 -17.11 -14.79 -3.59
N ILE A 376 -16.99 -15.46 -2.45
CA ILE A 376 -16.57 -14.84 -1.18
C ILE A 376 -15.15 -14.29 -1.32
N ALA A 377 -14.20 -15.11 -1.78
CA ALA A 377 -12.82 -14.67 -1.96
C ALA A 377 -12.73 -13.49 -2.93
N LEU A 378 -13.48 -13.53 -4.03
CA LEU A 378 -13.56 -12.43 -5.01
C LEU A 378 -14.12 -11.16 -4.37
N SER A 379 -15.18 -11.25 -3.57
CA SER A 379 -15.72 -10.12 -2.81
C SER A 379 -14.69 -9.52 -1.86
N THR A 380 -13.95 -10.38 -1.14
CA THR A 380 -12.93 -9.96 -0.17
C THR A 380 -11.80 -9.19 -0.84
N VAL A 381 -11.29 -9.65 -1.99
CA VAL A 381 -10.18 -8.97 -2.70
C VAL A 381 -10.63 -7.72 -3.46
N LEU A 382 -11.90 -7.64 -3.86
CA LEU A 382 -12.47 -6.45 -4.51
C LEU A 382 -12.85 -5.37 -3.50
N ARG A 383 -13.25 -5.75 -2.28
CA ARG A 383 -13.76 -4.83 -1.24
C ARG A 383 -13.09 -5.07 0.12
N PRO A 384 -11.76 -4.96 0.25
CA PRO A 384 -11.05 -5.25 1.50
C PRO A 384 -11.50 -4.37 2.68
N SER A 385 -11.99 -3.15 2.43
CA SER A 385 -12.49 -2.23 3.46
C SER A 385 -13.98 -2.40 3.78
N GLN A 386 -14.71 -3.26 3.07
CA GLN A 386 -16.16 -3.49 3.26
C GLN A 386 -16.41 -4.95 3.67
N SER A 387 -15.71 -5.41 4.70
CA SER A 387 -15.79 -6.80 5.17
C SER A 387 -17.22 -7.19 5.57
N MET A 388 -18.00 -6.29 6.19
CA MET A 388 -19.40 -6.58 6.56
C MET A 388 -20.32 -6.75 5.35
N GLU A 389 -20.10 -6.02 4.26
CA GLU A 389 -20.86 -6.21 3.01
C GLU A 389 -20.50 -7.55 2.35
N THR A 390 -19.23 -7.96 2.45
CA THR A 390 -18.81 -9.29 2.01
C THR A 390 -19.42 -10.40 2.86
N LEU A 391 -19.44 -10.22 4.18
CA LEU A 391 -20.11 -11.15 5.11
C LEU A 391 -21.61 -11.25 4.78
N ARG A 392 -22.28 -10.12 4.54
CA ARG A 392 -23.69 -10.10 4.15
C ARG A 392 -23.95 -10.80 2.82
N LEU A 393 -23.04 -10.63 1.86
CA LEU A 393 -23.11 -11.34 0.58
C LEU A 393 -22.96 -12.85 0.79
N ALA A 394 -22.05 -13.27 1.67
CA ALA A 394 -21.86 -14.67 2.03
C ALA A 394 -23.12 -15.24 2.68
N PHE A 395 -23.70 -14.57 3.68
CA PHE A 395 -24.96 -15.00 4.30
C PHE A 395 -26.06 -15.21 3.27
N LYS A 396 -26.22 -14.31 2.30
CA LYS A 396 -27.21 -14.47 1.21
C LYS A 396 -27.01 -15.71 0.34
N MET A 397 -25.81 -16.28 0.30
CA MET A 397 -25.53 -17.52 -0.46
C MET A 397 -25.77 -18.79 0.36
N TYR A 398 -25.70 -18.71 1.69
CA TYR A 398 -25.80 -19.87 2.60
C TYR A 398 -27.07 -19.89 3.46
N GLU A 399 -27.79 -18.77 3.57
CA GLU A 399 -29.00 -18.68 4.40
C GLU A 399 -30.10 -19.60 3.88
N SER A 400 -30.78 -20.28 4.81
CA SER A 400 -32.01 -21.00 4.53
C SER A 400 -33.09 -20.06 4.01
N GLU A 401 -33.82 -20.47 2.96
CA GLU A 401 -34.94 -19.69 2.41
C GLU A 401 -36.08 -19.50 3.42
N GLU A 402 -36.23 -20.42 4.37
CA GLU A 402 -37.33 -20.41 5.34
C GLU A 402 -37.00 -19.63 6.61
N THR A 403 -35.77 -19.76 7.12
CA THR A 403 -35.39 -19.21 8.44
C THR A 403 -34.40 -18.06 8.37
N GLY A 404 -33.71 -17.86 7.24
CA GLY A 404 -32.63 -16.87 7.14
C GLY A 404 -31.38 -17.21 7.98
N GLU A 405 -31.29 -18.44 8.47
CA GLU A 405 -30.19 -18.92 9.32
C GLU A 405 -29.11 -19.60 8.48
N VAL A 406 -27.86 -19.49 8.94
CA VAL A 406 -26.66 -20.15 8.40
C VAL A 406 -26.10 -21.12 9.43
N LEU A 407 -25.60 -22.28 8.99
CA LEU A 407 -25.00 -23.29 9.87
C LEU A 407 -23.63 -22.84 10.41
N GLU A 408 -23.24 -23.36 11.57
CA GLU A 408 -21.90 -23.10 12.15
C GLU A 408 -20.77 -23.52 11.22
N GLU A 409 -20.90 -24.67 10.54
CA GLU A 409 -19.90 -25.18 9.59
C GLU A 409 -19.73 -24.23 8.38
N ASP A 410 -20.83 -23.75 7.82
CA ASP A 410 -20.83 -22.78 6.73
C ASP A 410 -20.22 -21.44 7.16
N LEU A 411 -20.60 -20.94 8.35
CA LEU A 411 -20.06 -19.70 8.88
C LEU A 411 -18.54 -19.81 9.12
N THR A 412 -18.08 -20.97 9.62
CA THR A 412 -16.65 -21.26 9.79
C THR A 412 -15.93 -21.11 8.46
N ARG A 413 -16.47 -21.73 7.41
CA ARG A 413 -15.88 -21.70 6.07
C ARG A 413 -15.88 -20.31 5.44
N ILE A 414 -16.95 -19.53 5.64
CA ILE A 414 -17.03 -18.13 5.22
C ILE A 414 -15.90 -17.32 5.86
N LEU A 415 -15.70 -17.47 7.17
CA LEU A 415 -14.68 -16.74 7.91
C LEU A 415 -13.27 -17.17 7.54
N GLU A 416 -13.00 -18.46 7.34
CA GLU A 416 -11.70 -18.96 6.87
C GLU A 416 -11.27 -18.26 5.58
N ILE A 417 -12.17 -18.15 4.60
CA ILE A 417 -11.89 -17.53 3.30
C ILE A 417 -11.70 -16.02 3.44
N MET A 418 -12.59 -15.35 4.17
CA MET A 418 -12.52 -13.89 4.35
C MET A 418 -11.27 -13.47 5.11
N LEU A 419 -10.84 -14.27 6.09
CA LEU A 419 -9.69 -13.99 6.94
C LEU A 419 -8.38 -14.56 6.39
N GLY A 420 -8.47 -15.41 5.36
CA GLY A 420 -7.34 -16.09 4.73
C GLY A 420 -6.70 -17.18 5.59
N VAL A 421 -7.37 -17.67 6.63
CA VAL A 421 -6.79 -18.62 7.60
C VAL A 421 -7.17 -20.06 7.28
N LYS A 422 -6.36 -21.01 7.77
CA LYS A 422 -6.58 -22.43 7.54
C LYS A 422 -7.77 -23.01 8.30
N GLU A 423 -7.97 -22.57 9.53
CA GLU A 423 -9.00 -23.11 10.44
C GLU A 423 -9.48 -22.00 11.39
N VAL A 424 -10.80 -21.91 11.56
CA VAL A 424 -11.47 -21.01 12.52
C VAL A 424 -12.30 -21.85 13.50
N GLU A 425 -12.16 -21.63 14.80
CA GLU A 425 -13.00 -22.28 15.81
C GLU A 425 -14.09 -21.31 16.31
N LEU A 426 -15.36 -21.64 16.07
CA LEU A 426 -16.51 -20.79 16.42
C LEU A 426 -17.20 -21.17 17.76
N SER A 427 -16.78 -22.23 18.43
CA SER A 427 -17.49 -22.78 19.59
C SER A 427 -17.64 -21.77 20.74
N SER A 428 -16.63 -20.91 20.94
CA SER A 428 -16.66 -19.82 21.92
C SER A 428 -17.71 -18.74 21.59
N LEU A 429 -17.91 -18.45 20.30
CA LEU A 429 -18.87 -17.45 19.82
C LEU A 429 -20.30 -17.94 20.02
N PHE A 430 -20.60 -19.20 19.69
CA PHE A 430 -21.92 -19.80 19.90
C PHE A 430 -22.25 -20.00 21.39
N LEU A 431 -21.26 -20.27 22.24
CA LEU A 431 -21.44 -20.30 23.70
C LEU A 431 -21.90 -18.95 24.27
N VAL A 432 -21.35 -17.84 23.76
CA VAL A 432 -21.66 -16.48 24.24
C VAL A 432 -23.02 -15.99 23.71
N LEU A 433 -23.43 -16.43 22.52
CA LEU A 433 -24.74 -16.13 21.95
C LEU A 433 -25.91 -16.86 22.64
N GLY A 434 -25.62 -17.78 23.57
CA GLY A 434 -26.53 -18.02 24.69
C GLY A 434 -27.66 -19.02 24.47
N VAL A 435 -27.52 -20.02 23.58
CA VAL A 435 -28.41 -21.20 23.60
C VAL A 435 -27.59 -22.49 23.37
N PRO A 436 -27.48 -23.40 24.36
CA PRO A 436 -26.87 -24.70 24.12
C PRO A 436 -27.70 -25.47 23.07
N GLY A 437 -27.10 -25.74 21.92
CA GLY A 437 -27.69 -26.52 20.83
C GLY A 437 -28.12 -25.75 19.56
N LYS A 438 -27.93 -24.42 19.50
CA LYS A 438 -28.15 -23.66 18.26
C LYS A 438 -26.88 -23.71 17.38
N ALA A 439 -26.78 -24.69 16.48
CA ALA A 439 -25.74 -24.72 15.43
C ALA A 439 -26.04 -23.78 14.25
N LYS A 440 -26.83 -22.73 14.49
CA LYS A 440 -27.44 -21.84 13.49
C LYS A 440 -27.47 -20.40 13.96
N ILE A 441 -27.19 -19.47 13.05
CA ILE A 441 -27.12 -18.03 13.34
C ILE A 441 -27.60 -17.20 12.14
N THR A 442 -28.26 -16.08 12.43
CA THR A 442 -28.68 -15.10 11.40
C THR A 442 -27.65 -14.00 11.22
N TYR A 443 -27.68 -13.32 10.07
CA TYR A 443 -26.77 -12.18 9.81
C TYR A 443 -26.93 -11.07 10.85
N ASP A 444 -28.17 -10.76 11.25
CA ASP A 444 -28.43 -9.68 12.19
C ASP A 444 -27.94 -10.01 13.61
N GLU A 445 -28.05 -11.28 14.04
CA GLU A 445 -27.47 -11.73 15.32
C GLU A 445 -25.95 -11.58 15.31
N LEU A 446 -25.28 -12.03 14.25
CA LEU A 446 -23.83 -11.92 14.12
C LEU A 446 -23.36 -10.46 13.99
N SER A 447 -24.05 -9.65 13.18
CA SER A 447 -23.71 -8.23 13.00
C SER A 447 -23.85 -7.46 14.32
N ASN A 448 -24.96 -7.65 15.04
CA ASN A 448 -25.16 -7.01 16.34
C ASN A 448 -24.10 -7.44 17.36
N PHE A 449 -23.65 -8.69 17.30
CA PHE A 449 -22.59 -9.19 18.15
C PHE A 449 -21.24 -8.53 17.86
N ILE A 450 -20.87 -8.46 16.58
CA ILE A 450 -19.65 -7.80 16.11
C ILE A 450 -19.65 -6.30 16.48
N ASP A 451 -20.79 -5.62 16.30
CA ASP A 451 -20.94 -4.20 16.60
C ASP A 451 -20.79 -3.90 18.10
N LYS A 452 -21.32 -4.77 18.96
CA LYS A 452 -21.17 -4.65 20.41
C LYS A 452 -19.77 -5.00 20.90
N HIS A 453 -19.03 -5.80 20.11
CA HIS A 453 -17.76 -6.35 20.51
C HIS A 453 -16.70 -6.32 19.38
N PRO A 454 -16.26 -5.12 18.94
CA PRO A 454 -15.40 -4.97 17.75
C PRO A 454 -14.02 -5.64 17.87
N TYR A 455 -13.52 -5.87 19.09
CA TYR A 455 -12.24 -6.56 19.34
C TYR A 455 -12.41 -8.04 19.68
N PHE A 456 -13.65 -8.50 19.85
CA PHE A 456 -13.94 -9.82 20.39
C PHE A 456 -13.77 -10.90 19.34
N VAL A 457 -14.05 -10.64 18.06
CA VAL A 457 -13.73 -11.56 16.96
C VAL A 457 -12.23 -11.92 16.94
N GLN A 458 -11.35 -10.97 17.26
CA GLN A 458 -9.90 -11.22 17.31
C GLN A 458 -9.44 -12.04 18.51
N GLN A 459 -10.23 -12.06 19.60
CA GLN A 459 -9.86 -12.68 20.87
C GLN A 459 -10.57 -14.02 21.12
N SER A 460 -11.76 -14.21 20.54
CA SER A 460 -12.61 -15.37 20.80
C SER A 460 -12.48 -16.45 19.72
N LEU A 461 -12.15 -16.09 18.48
CA LEU A 461 -11.86 -17.06 17.43
C LEU A 461 -10.45 -17.59 17.59
N ASN A 462 -10.32 -18.92 17.67
CA ASN A 462 -9.02 -19.57 17.66
C ASN A 462 -8.57 -19.73 16.20
N PHE A 463 -7.39 -19.21 15.88
CA PHE A 463 -6.80 -19.31 14.54
C PHE A 463 -5.51 -20.13 14.62
N LYS A 464 -5.44 -21.23 13.87
CA LYS A 464 -4.16 -21.90 13.63
C LYS A 464 -3.30 -21.02 12.71
N ASP A 465 -2.01 -20.88 13.05
CA ASP A 465 -1.02 -20.01 12.39
C ASP A 465 -1.16 -18.49 12.62
N HIS A 466 -1.89 -18.08 13.66
CA HIS A 466 -1.92 -16.68 14.08
C HIS A 466 -0.50 -16.17 14.42
N PRO A 467 -0.05 -15.01 13.88
CA PRO A 467 1.29 -14.49 14.14
C PRO A 467 1.57 -14.15 15.62
N ARG A 468 0.54 -14.15 16.50
CA ARG A 468 0.73 -14.03 17.96
C ARG A 468 0.84 -15.35 18.73
N ASN A 469 0.79 -16.53 18.09
CA ASN A 469 0.99 -17.81 18.79
C ASN A 469 2.43 -18.03 19.32
N PHE A 470 3.31 -17.03 19.18
CA PHE A 470 4.58 -16.94 19.90
C PHE A 470 4.48 -16.25 21.28
N CYS A 471 3.32 -15.75 21.70
CA CYS A 471 3.16 -15.04 22.98
C CYS A 471 2.16 -15.65 23.96
N ASP A 472 1.27 -16.56 23.56
CA ASP A 472 0.32 -17.18 24.50
C ASP A 472 0.84 -18.50 25.07
N SER A 473 1.85 -18.38 25.93
CA SER A 473 2.10 -19.38 26.97
C SER A 473 1.60 -18.86 28.31
N GLN A 474 0.31 -18.55 28.45
CA GLN A 474 -0.34 -18.47 29.78
C GLN A 474 -1.86 -18.39 29.69
N LEU A 475 -2.50 -19.56 29.56
CA LEU A 475 -3.84 -19.79 30.12
C LEU A 475 -3.78 -21.10 30.91
N LYS A 476 -3.21 -21.02 32.13
CA LYS A 476 -3.46 -22.02 33.17
C LYS A 476 -4.53 -21.47 34.11
N SER A 477 -5.67 -22.14 34.04
CA SER A 477 -6.65 -22.42 35.10
C SER A 477 -7.09 -21.27 36.01
N SER A 478 -8.38 -20.95 35.91
CA SER A 478 -9.16 -20.49 37.06
C SER A 478 -10.60 -20.95 36.93
N ASN A 479 -10.78 -22.25 37.11
CA ASN A 479 -11.99 -22.81 37.68
C ASN A 479 -11.68 -23.11 39.15
N GLY A 480 -12.46 -22.57 40.10
CA GLY A 480 -12.45 -23.08 41.48
C GLY A 480 -12.58 -22.04 42.60
N GLN A 481 -13.83 -21.83 43.00
CA GLN A 481 -14.32 -21.74 44.38
C GLN A 481 -14.00 -20.53 45.28
N SER A 482 -15.12 -19.91 45.67
CA SER A 482 -15.43 -19.26 46.94
C SER A 482 -14.57 -19.66 48.15
N HIS A 483 -14.10 -18.66 48.90
CA HIS A 483 -14.43 -18.53 50.32
C HIS A 483 -14.16 -17.11 50.85
N SER A 484 -15.07 -16.69 51.73
CA SER A 484 -15.14 -15.47 52.53
C SER A 484 -14.02 -15.29 53.56
N LYS A 485 -13.66 -14.03 53.87
CA LYS A 485 -13.77 -13.35 55.20
C LYS A 485 -12.64 -12.33 55.40
N ASP A 486 -13.08 -11.13 55.82
CA ASP A 486 -12.57 -10.28 56.92
C ASP A 486 -11.07 -10.37 57.26
N ASP A 487 -10.31 -9.33 56.95
CA ASP A 487 -9.81 -8.30 57.91
C ASP A 487 -9.00 -7.22 57.16
#